data_AF-E1RE97-F1
#
_entry.id   AF-E1RE97-F1
#
_cell.length_a   1.000
_cell.length_b   1.000
_cell.length_c   1.000
_cell.angle_alpha   90.00
_cell.angle_beta   90.00
_cell.angle_gamma   90.00
#
_symmetry.space_group_name_H-M   'P 1'
#
loop_
_entity.id
_entity.type
_entity.pdbx_description
1 polymer ?
#
loop_
_entity_poly.entity_id
_entity_poly.type
_entity_poly.pdbx_seq_one_letter_code
_entity_poly.pdbx_strand_id
1 'polypeptide(L)'
;MILDHQEKPLASWTGKDRIDGKIIDCLTIIFKTGGCSWNRCLMCGYKFERHDHKDPLFLKNSIISQLNWISNNYETGKFRLIKIFTSGSFLDPVEVPEDARNEILVRFSDKIVIFETRPEYVNDKVLDEVANLMKQNEPGRNFYISMGLETTNDKIREKCIDKGNTFNDFRNAAEITKKYGAGVKTYLMMKPLFLSEKEAIEDMKKSILESAPYSDLISMNVCTVQSKTEVEYYWKRGAYRPAYLWSVIDVLLNTDCGIHVTCDPVGGGKKRGPHNCGACDYDLVDAINNYSLNADREYLKAHFETDCKCKNEWKFILENERPYGMPLTS
;
A
#
# COMPACT_ATOMS: atom_id res chain seq x y z
N MET A 1 -21.66 14.71 -23.12
CA MET A 1 -20.51 15.47 -23.64
C MET A 1 -19.35 14.51 -23.75
N ILE A 2 -18.82 14.32 -24.96
CA ILE A 2 -17.53 13.65 -25.15
C ILE A 2 -16.49 14.64 -24.60
N LEU A 3 -15.68 14.22 -23.65
CA LEU A 3 -14.58 15.04 -23.13
C LEU A 3 -13.58 15.20 -24.26
N ASP A 4 -13.61 16.35 -24.94
CA ASP A 4 -12.67 16.72 -26.03
C ASP A 4 -11.27 17.08 -25.49
N HIS A 5 -11.01 16.77 -24.21
CA HIS A 5 -9.77 17.01 -23.52
C HIS A 5 -9.19 15.68 -23.03
N GLN A 6 -7.92 15.44 -23.38
CA GLN A 6 -7.17 14.29 -22.90
C GLN A 6 -6.87 14.48 -21.41
N GLU A 7 -7.55 13.73 -20.55
CA GLU A 7 -7.40 13.85 -19.10
C GLU A 7 -6.14 13.13 -18.65
N LYS A 8 -5.33 13.75 -17.78
CA LYS A 8 -4.14 13.12 -17.20
C LYS A 8 -4.52 12.36 -15.93
N PRO A 9 -3.95 11.16 -15.67
CA PRO A 9 -4.08 10.50 -14.37
C PRO A 9 -3.54 11.36 -13.23
N LEU A 10 -3.96 11.07 -11.99
CA LEU A 10 -3.48 11.77 -10.78
C LEU A 10 -1.95 11.75 -10.72
N ALA A 11 -1.36 10.59 -11.00
CA ALA A 11 0.07 10.42 -11.13
C ALA A 11 0.40 9.24 -12.05
N SER A 12 1.57 9.30 -12.67
CA SER A 12 2.18 8.14 -13.33
C SER A 12 3.69 8.30 -13.35
N TRP A 13 4.41 7.20 -13.19
CA TRP A 13 5.88 7.19 -13.24
C TRP A 13 6.42 5.79 -13.54
N THR A 14 7.63 5.75 -14.08
CA THR A 14 8.37 4.52 -14.33
C THR A 14 9.23 4.17 -13.12
N GLY A 15 9.57 2.89 -12.98
CA GLY A 15 10.43 2.43 -11.90
C GLY A 15 10.78 0.96 -12.05
N LYS A 16 11.27 0.37 -10.97
CA LYS A 16 11.55 -1.06 -10.87
C LYS A 16 10.83 -1.63 -9.66
N ASP A 17 10.43 -2.89 -9.75
CA ASP A 17 9.84 -3.62 -8.64
C ASP A 17 10.36 -5.06 -8.62
N ARG A 18 10.31 -5.70 -7.44
CA ARG A 18 10.75 -7.08 -7.26
C ARG A 18 9.54 -8.01 -7.20
N ILE A 19 9.36 -8.83 -8.22
CA ILE A 19 8.27 -9.83 -8.31
C ILE A 19 8.90 -11.20 -8.54
N ASP A 20 8.50 -12.18 -7.74
CA ASP A 20 8.98 -13.57 -7.81
C ASP A 20 10.51 -13.67 -7.90
N GLY A 21 11.21 -12.86 -7.09
CA GLY A 21 12.67 -12.82 -7.02
C GLY A 21 13.38 -12.10 -8.17
N LYS A 22 12.64 -11.54 -9.14
CA LYS A 22 13.20 -10.82 -10.29
C LYS A 22 12.90 -9.33 -10.19
N ILE A 23 13.86 -8.50 -10.57
CA ILE A 23 13.67 -7.05 -10.72
C ILE A 23 13.12 -6.79 -12.12
N ILE A 24 11.98 -6.11 -12.20
CA ILE A 24 11.24 -5.87 -13.45
C ILE A 24 10.96 -4.37 -13.59
N ASP A 25 11.15 -3.83 -14.79
CA ASP A 25 10.75 -2.47 -15.12
C ASP A 25 9.22 -2.34 -15.12
N CYS A 26 8.73 -1.33 -14.41
CA CYS A 26 7.30 -1.13 -14.18
C CYS A 26 6.83 0.28 -14.53
N LEU A 27 5.57 0.39 -14.93
CA LEU A 27 4.83 1.65 -15.01
C LEU A 27 3.77 1.67 -13.91
N THR A 28 3.84 2.67 -13.04
CA THR A 28 2.83 2.92 -12.02
C THR A 28 1.85 3.98 -12.52
N ILE A 29 0.56 3.74 -12.35
CA ILE A 29 -0.53 4.61 -12.77
C ILE A 29 -1.49 4.77 -11.60
N ILE A 30 -1.79 6.02 -11.24
CA ILE A 30 -2.83 6.35 -10.27
C ILE A 30 -3.97 7.05 -11.02
N PHE A 31 -5.08 6.34 -11.24
CA PHE A 31 -6.23 6.92 -11.92
C PHE A 31 -7.01 7.84 -10.97
N LYS A 32 -7.52 8.95 -11.51
CA LYS A 32 -8.57 9.74 -10.86
C LYS A 32 -9.90 9.03 -11.09
N THR A 33 -10.63 8.73 -10.01
CA THR A 33 -11.83 7.88 -10.02
C THR A 33 -12.99 8.51 -9.22
N GLY A 34 -14.07 7.76 -9.01
CA GLY A 34 -15.24 8.19 -8.21
C GLY A 34 -14.97 8.36 -6.71
N GLY A 35 -13.78 8.01 -6.22
CA GLY A 35 -13.45 8.07 -4.80
C GLY A 35 -13.74 6.76 -4.07
N CYS A 36 -12.87 6.38 -3.13
CA CYS A 36 -13.08 5.24 -2.23
C CYS A 36 -14.46 5.30 -1.56
N SER A 37 -15.28 4.26 -1.71
CA SER A 37 -16.59 4.18 -1.06
C SER A 37 -16.51 4.10 0.47
N TRP A 38 -15.42 3.53 1.02
CA TRP A 38 -15.23 3.46 2.47
C TRP A 38 -14.92 4.81 3.10
N ASN A 39 -14.03 5.62 2.49
CA ASN A 39 -13.76 7.03 2.83
C ASN A 39 -13.52 7.39 4.32
N ARG A 40 -13.22 6.43 5.19
CA ARG A 40 -13.17 6.64 6.65
C ARG A 40 -11.80 6.45 7.30
N CYS A 41 -10.83 5.89 6.59
CA CYS A 41 -9.52 5.60 7.16
C CYS A 41 -8.88 6.88 7.76
N LEU A 42 -8.36 6.78 8.98
CA LEU A 42 -7.91 7.92 9.78
C LEU A 42 -6.62 8.59 9.24
N MET A 43 -5.85 7.86 8.41
CA MET A 43 -4.59 8.35 7.81
C MET A 43 -4.68 8.64 6.31
N CYS A 44 -5.72 8.18 5.63
CA CYS A 44 -5.71 8.10 4.17
C CYS A 44 -5.94 9.47 3.53
N GLY A 45 -4.93 9.99 2.84
CA GLY A 45 -5.04 11.22 2.04
C GLY A 45 -5.79 11.03 0.71
N TYR A 46 -5.72 9.84 0.13
CA TYR A 46 -6.39 9.52 -1.14
C TYR A 46 -7.92 9.65 -1.09
N LYS A 47 -8.51 9.64 0.11
CA LYS A 47 -9.94 9.87 0.33
C LYS A 47 -10.43 11.23 -0.22
N PHE A 48 -9.50 12.17 -0.46
CA PHE A 48 -9.76 13.48 -1.07
C PHE A 48 -9.51 13.55 -2.58
N GLU A 49 -8.84 12.55 -3.17
CA GLU A 49 -8.43 12.55 -4.58
C GLU A 49 -9.46 11.84 -5.47
N ARG A 50 -10.52 12.57 -5.86
CA ARG A 50 -11.65 12.01 -6.61
C ARG A 50 -12.32 13.02 -7.54
N HIS A 51 -13.17 12.53 -8.42
CA HIS A 51 -14.14 13.38 -9.11
C HIS A 51 -15.30 13.77 -8.19
N ASP A 52 -15.77 15.00 -8.34
CA ASP A 52 -16.98 15.47 -7.65
C ASP A 52 -18.25 14.79 -8.21
N HIS A 53 -18.22 14.42 -9.49
CA HIS A 53 -19.32 13.74 -10.17
C HIS A 53 -19.08 12.22 -10.20
N LYS A 54 -20.08 11.46 -9.73
CA LYS A 54 -20.05 9.98 -9.65
C LYS A 54 -20.92 9.28 -10.70
N ASP A 55 -21.35 9.97 -11.74
CA ASP A 55 -22.09 9.34 -12.82
C ASP A 55 -21.23 8.26 -13.51
N PRO A 56 -21.72 7.01 -13.66
CA PRO A 56 -20.92 5.92 -14.22
C PRO A 56 -20.43 6.17 -15.65
N LEU A 57 -21.24 6.83 -16.49
CA LEU A 57 -20.84 7.12 -17.87
C LEU A 57 -19.75 8.20 -17.92
N PHE A 58 -19.87 9.23 -17.09
CA PHE A 58 -18.82 10.22 -16.89
C PHE A 58 -17.51 9.59 -16.41
N LEU A 59 -17.56 8.79 -15.33
CA LEU A 59 -16.38 8.13 -14.77
C LEU A 59 -15.72 7.20 -15.79
N LYS A 60 -16.52 6.43 -16.54
CA LYS A 60 -16.01 5.59 -17.64
C LYS A 60 -15.23 6.41 -18.66
N ASN A 61 -15.83 7.48 -19.16
CA ASN A 61 -15.21 8.33 -20.19
C ASN A 61 -13.94 9.02 -19.69
N SER A 62 -13.92 9.48 -18.43
CA SER A 62 -12.74 10.07 -17.79
C SER A 62 -11.60 9.06 -17.70
N ILE A 63 -11.88 7.86 -17.18
CA ILE A 63 -10.86 6.80 -17.03
C ILE A 63 -10.30 6.38 -18.40
N ILE A 64 -11.15 6.23 -19.42
CA ILE A 64 -10.70 5.95 -20.80
C ILE A 64 -9.81 7.08 -21.33
N SER A 65 -10.15 8.35 -21.06
CA SER A 65 -9.34 9.50 -21.44
C SER A 65 -7.95 9.45 -20.77
N GLN A 66 -7.89 9.14 -19.47
CA GLN A 66 -6.65 8.91 -18.72
C GLN A 66 -5.83 7.73 -19.26
N LEU A 67 -6.49 6.63 -19.62
CA LEU A 67 -5.85 5.46 -20.22
C LEU A 67 -5.23 5.80 -21.59
N ASN A 68 -5.91 6.59 -22.40
CA ASN A 68 -5.39 7.09 -23.67
C ASN A 68 -4.23 8.08 -23.46
N TRP A 69 -4.28 8.90 -22.40
CA TRP A 69 -3.15 9.73 -21.98
C TRP A 69 -1.91 8.89 -21.67
N ILE A 70 -2.06 7.79 -20.94
CA ILE A 70 -0.94 6.86 -20.67
C ILE A 70 -0.35 6.31 -21.97
N SER A 71 -1.17 5.78 -22.88
CA SER A 71 -0.69 5.23 -24.15
C SER A 71 0.08 6.25 -25.00
N ASN A 72 -0.30 7.52 -24.95
CA ASN A 72 0.32 8.57 -25.76
C ASN A 72 1.59 9.15 -25.13
N ASN A 73 1.80 8.96 -23.82
CA ASN A 73 2.94 9.55 -23.09
C ASN A 73 3.96 8.53 -22.61
N TYR A 74 3.65 7.23 -22.68
CA TYR A 74 4.55 6.14 -22.33
C TYR A 74 4.63 5.11 -23.44
N GLU A 75 5.84 4.64 -23.72
CA GLU A 75 6.06 3.44 -24.52
C GLU A 75 5.72 2.20 -23.69
N THR A 76 4.43 1.91 -23.52
CA THR A 76 3.92 0.85 -22.63
C THR A 76 4.49 -0.53 -22.94
N GLY A 77 4.92 -0.77 -24.19
CA GLY A 77 5.62 -2.00 -24.61
C GLY A 77 6.93 -2.28 -23.88
N LYS A 78 7.60 -1.26 -23.31
CA LYS A 78 8.85 -1.42 -22.54
C LYS A 78 8.64 -1.98 -21.14
N PHE A 79 7.43 -1.90 -20.60
CA PHE A 79 7.15 -2.32 -19.22
C PHE A 79 6.47 -3.68 -19.23
N ARG A 80 7.03 -4.63 -18.47
CA ARG A 80 6.41 -5.94 -18.26
C ARG A 80 5.42 -5.93 -17.10
N LEU A 81 5.55 -4.96 -16.18
CA LEU A 81 4.72 -4.81 -15.00
C LEU A 81 3.96 -3.47 -15.04
N ILE A 82 2.63 -3.53 -14.88
CA ILE A 82 1.76 -2.36 -14.70
C ILE A 82 1.19 -2.38 -13.29
N LYS A 83 1.37 -1.28 -12.55
CA LYS A 83 0.79 -1.10 -11.21
C LYS A 83 -0.33 -0.06 -11.28
N ILE A 84 -1.53 -0.47 -10.93
CA ILE A 84 -2.74 0.33 -10.98
C ILE A 84 -3.17 0.67 -9.56
N PHE A 85 -3.24 1.96 -9.29
CA PHE A 85 -3.76 2.52 -8.06
C PHE A 85 -4.98 3.38 -8.37
N THR A 86 -5.85 3.49 -7.40
CA THR A 86 -6.99 4.40 -7.43
C THR A 86 -7.04 5.14 -6.09
N SER A 87 -8.13 5.85 -5.81
CA SER A 87 -8.32 6.47 -4.50
C SER A 87 -8.73 5.46 -3.41
N GLY A 88 -9.11 4.24 -3.80
CA GLY A 88 -9.74 3.26 -2.93
C GLY A 88 -9.67 1.82 -3.43
N SER A 89 -10.53 1.44 -4.37
CA SER A 89 -10.70 0.05 -4.82
C SER A 89 -11.00 -0.07 -6.30
N PHE A 90 -10.09 -0.72 -7.02
CA PHE A 90 -10.22 -0.96 -8.46
C PHE A 90 -11.40 -1.87 -8.82
N LEU A 91 -11.83 -2.75 -7.89
CA LEU A 91 -12.97 -3.64 -8.08
C LEU A 91 -14.30 -3.06 -7.54
N ASP A 92 -14.29 -1.84 -6.99
CA ASP A 92 -15.52 -1.17 -6.55
C ASP A 92 -16.25 -0.53 -7.74
N PRO A 93 -17.43 -1.04 -8.16
CA PRO A 93 -18.13 -0.51 -9.33
C PRO A 93 -18.63 0.93 -9.15
N VAL A 94 -18.70 1.43 -7.91
CA VAL A 94 -19.03 2.83 -7.61
C VAL A 94 -17.83 3.75 -7.83
N GLU A 95 -16.62 3.26 -7.58
CA GLU A 95 -15.39 4.02 -7.80
C GLU A 95 -14.90 3.89 -9.24
N VAL A 96 -14.86 2.66 -9.76
CA VAL A 96 -14.40 2.29 -11.10
C VAL A 96 -15.50 1.47 -11.79
N PRO A 97 -16.29 2.07 -12.70
CA PRO A 97 -17.32 1.34 -13.43
C PRO A 97 -16.75 0.10 -14.14
N GLU A 98 -17.50 -1.01 -14.16
CA GLU A 98 -17.04 -2.31 -14.68
C GLU A 98 -16.51 -2.22 -16.11
N ASP A 99 -17.18 -1.47 -16.99
CA ASP A 99 -16.72 -1.23 -18.36
C ASP A 99 -15.32 -0.60 -18.40
N ALA A 100 -15.05 0.40 -17.56
CA ALA A 100 -13.75 1.06 -17.52
C ALA A 100 -12.66 0.17 -16.92
N ARG A 101 -13.00 -0.59 -15.87
CA ARG A 101 -12.14 -1.64 -15.31
C ARG A 101 -11.74 -2.63 -16.39
N ASN A 102 -12.70 -3.13 -17.17
CA ASN A 102 -12.47 -4.11 -18.21
C ASN A 102 -11.60 -3.56 -19.34
N GLU A 103 -11.83 -2.31 -19.78
CA GLU A 103 -10.98 -1.64 -20.78
C GLU A 103 -9.52 -1.52 -20.32
N ILE A 104 -9.28 -1.18 -19.05
CA ILE A 104 -7.93 -1.14 -18.47
C ILE A 104 -7.29 -2.53 -18.48
N LEU A 105 -8.01 -3.56 -18.04
CA LEU A 105 -7.49 -4.93 -17.97
C LEU A 105 -7.17 -5.48 -19.37
N VAL A 106 -8.06 -5.29 -20.33
CA VAL A 106 -7.82 -5.67 -21.73
C VAL A 106 -6.60 -4.95 -22.29
N ARG A 107 -6.44 -3.65 -22.01
CA ARG A 107 -5.31 -2.83 -22.48
C ARG A 107 -3.96 -3.36 -22.04
N PHE A 108 -3.89 -3.93 -20.84
CA PHE A 108 -2.66 -4.43 -20.24
C PHE A 108 -2.65 -5.96 -20.08
N SER A 109 -3.51 -6.65 -20.85
CA SER A 109 -3.70 -8.11 -20.76
C SER A 109 -2.45 -8.90 -21.15
N ASP A 110 -1.51 -8.30 -21.88
CA ASP A 110 -0.20 -8.88 -22.25
C ASP A 110 0.90 -8.64 -21.18
N LYS A 111 0.57 -7.96 -20.07
CA LYS A 111 1.50 -7.61 -18.99
C LYS A 111 1.19 -8.36 -17.69
N ILE A 112 2.09 -8.28 -16.73
CA ILE A 112 1.76 -8.56 -15.33
C ILE A 112 1.06 -7.31 -14.77
N VAL A 113 -0.16 -7.45 -14.28
CA VAL A 113 -0.94 -6.32 -13.74
C VAL A 113 -1.12 -6.46 -12.23
N ILE A 114 -0.73 -5.46 -11.46
CA ILE A 114 -1.01 -5.38 -10.03
C ILE A 114 -2.01 -4.25 -9.82
N PHE A 115 -3.17 -4.54 -9.24
CA PHE A 115 -4.15 -3.51 -8.90
C PHE A 115 -4.56 -3.60 -7.44
N GLU A 116 -4.91 -2.46 -6.84
CA GLU A 116 -5.34 -2.41 -5.44
C GLU A 116 -6.87 -2.48 -5.29
N THR A 117 -7.32 -3.23 -4.29
CA THR A 117 -8.72 -3.28 -3.92
C THR A 117 -8.89 -3.62 -2.46
N ARG A 118 -10.03 -3.24 -1.89
CA ARG A 118 -10.42 -3.71 -0.57
C ARG A 118 -10.97 -5.15 -0.66
N PRO A 119 -10.74 -6.00 0.36
CA PRO A 119 -11.17 -7.40 0.38
C PRO A 119 -12.65 -7.65 0.06
N GLU A 120 -13.55 -6.76 0.48
CA GLU A 120 -14.99 -6.96 0.28
C GLU A 120 -15.44 -6.94 -1.20
N TYR A 121 -14.61 -6.40 -2.10
CA TYR A 121 -14.89 -6.40 -3.54
C TYR A 121 -14.34 -7.64 -4.26
N VAL A 122 -13.66 -8.53 -3.53
CA VAL A 122 -13.10 -9.78 -4.05
C VAL A 122 -14.12 -10.90 -3.85
N ASN A 123 -14.76 -11.34 -4.92
CA ASN A 123 -15.69 -12.45 -4.94
C ASN A 123 -15.57 -13.28 -6.23
N ASP A 124 -16.13 -14.49 -6.24
CA ASP A 124 -16.03 -15.42 -7.36
C ASP A 124 -16.47 -14.82 -8.71
N LYS A 125 -17.59 -14.08 -8.73
CA LYS A 125 -18.11 -13.49 -9.98
C LYS A 125 -17.09 -12.50 -10.56
N VAL A 126 -16.61 -11.56 -9.74
CA VAL A 126 -15.66 -10.53 -10.18
C VAL A 126 -14.33 -11.14 -10.60
N LEU A 127 -13.85 -12.15 -9.86
CA LEU A 127 -12.57 -12.79 -10.16
C LEU A 127 -12.62 -13.68 -11.39
N ASP A 128 -13.77 -14.31 -11.67
CA ASP A 128 -13.98 -15.03 -12.92
C ASP A 128 -13.90 -14.09 -14.13
N GLU A 129 -14.57 -12.93 -14.07
CA GLU A 129 -14.50 -11.89 -15.10
C GLU A 129 -13.06 -11.40 -15.31
N VAL A 130 -12.37 -11.03 -14.23
CA VAL A 130 -10.98 -10.54 -14.29
C VAL A 130 -10.04 -11.62 -14.84
N ALA A 131 -10.15 -12.86 -14.38
CA ALA A 131 -9.29 -13.96 -14.83
C ALA A 131 -9.51 -14.25 -16.33
N ASN A 132 -10.75 -14.17 -16.81
CA ASN A 132 -11.06 -14.34 -18.23
C ASN A 132 -10.44 -13.23 -19.10
N LEU A 133 -10.43 -11.98 -18.63
CA LEU A 133 -9.80 -10.86 -19.34
C LEU A 133 -8.26 -10.89 -19.30
N MET A 134 -7.68 -11.39 -18.21
CA MET A 134 -6.24 -11.45 -17.98
C MET A 134 -5.60 -12.78 -18.41
N LYS A 135 -6.34 -13.63 -19.11
CA LYS A 135 -5.87 -14.95 -19.54
C LYS A 135 -4.79 -14.79 -20.61
N GLN A 136 -3.58 -15.27 -20.32
CA GLN A 136 -2.49 -15.36 -21.28
C GLN A 136 -2.24 -16.82 -21.66
N ASN A 137 -1.62 -17.02 -22.83
CA ASN A 137 -1.20 -18.35 -23.29
C ASN A 137 0.10 -18.82 -22.61
N GLU A 138 0.82 -17.93 -21.93
CA GLU A 138 2.06 -18.26 -21.22
C GLU A 138 1.79 -18.74 -19.78
N PRO A 139 2.60 -19.70 -19.27
CA PRO A 139 2.49 -20.14 -17.88
C PRO A 139 3.00 -19.08 -16.91
N GLY A 140 2.20 -18.73 -15.91
CA GLY A 140 2.57 -17.77 -14.85
C GLY A 140 1.36 -17.04 -14.27
N ARG A 141 1.61 -16.20 -13.26
CA ARG A 141 0.61 -15.28 -12.72
C ARG A 141 0.61 -13.98 -13.52
N ASN A 142 -0.51 -13.70 -14.17
CA ASN A 142 -0.66 -12.52 -15.02
C ASN A 142 -1.15 -11.31 -14.23
N PHE A 143 -1.65 -11.51 -13.01
CA PHE A 143 -2.08 -10.42 -12.15
C PHE A 143 -1.93 -10.72 -10.67
N TYR A 144 -1.79 -9.65 -9.88
CA TYR A 144 -1.82 -9.69 -8.42
C TYR A 144 -2.86 -8.72 -7.90
N ILE A 145 -3.61 -9.16 -6.89
CA ILE A 145 -4.54 -8.30 -6.17
C ILE A 145 -3.82 -7.78 -4.92
N SER A 146 -3.64 -6.46 -4.87
CA SER A 146 -3.11 -5.77 -3.70
C SER A 146 -4.24 -5.44 -2.74
N MET A 147 -4.19 -5.97 -1.52
CA MET A 147 -5.22 -5.78 -0.51
C MET A 147 -4.67 -5.06 0.72
N GLY A 148 -5.34 -3.97 1.10
CA GLY A 148 -5.12 -3.25 2.35
C GLY A 148 -5.66 -4.02 3.55
N LEU A 149 -4.80 -4.85 4.17
CA LEU A 149 -5.07 -5.52 5.44
C LEU A 149 -4.71 -4.62 6.63
N GLU A 150 -3.64 -3.83 6.48
CA GLU A 150 -3.09 -2.87 7.44
C GLU A 150 -2.51 -3.49 8.72
N THR A 151 -3.21 -4.42 9.35
CA THR A 151 -2.82 -5.15 10.57
C THR A 151 -3.63 -6.45 10.63
N THR A 152 -3.15 -7.49 11.30
CA THR A 152 -3.97 -8.69 11.60
C THR A 152 -4.81 -8.54 12.87
N ASN A 153 -4.62 -7.47 13.63
CA ASN A 153 -5.39 -7.18 14.83
C ASN A 153 -6.64 -6.33 14.51
N ASP A 154 -7.81 -6.96 14.52
CA ASP A 154 -9.08 -6.29 14.22
C ASP A 154 -9.37 -5.09 15.13
N LYS A 155 -8.93 -5.10 16.40
CA LYS A 155 -9.12 -3.95 17.30
C LYS A 155 -8.28 -2.74 16.88
N ILE A 156 -7.03 -2.97 16.46
CA ILE A 156 -6.18 -1.91 15.90
C ILE A 156 -6.81 -1.43 14.59
N ARG A 157 -7.24 -2.35 13.72
CA ARG A 157 -7.86 -2.00 12.43
C ARG A 157 -9.12 -1.15 12.58
N GLU A 158 -9.96 -1.47 13.56
CA GLU A 158 -11.19 -0.73 13.84
C GLU A 158 -10.91 0.61 14.52
N LYS A 159 -10.12 0.63 15.60
CA LYS A 159 -9.99 1.80 16.48
C LYS A 159 -8.88 2.77 16.08
N CYS A 160 -7.82 2.28 15.43
CA CYS A 160 -6.62 3.06 15.12
C CYS A 160 -6.53 3.43 13.63
N ILE A 161 -7.24 2.68 12.78
CA ILE A 161 -7.19 2.84 11.32
C ILE A 161 -8.58 3.18 10.75
N ASP A 162 -9.64 2.61 11.31
CA ASP A 162 -11.00 2.61 10.76
C ASP A 162 -11.02 2.08 9.31
N LYS A 163 -10.55 0.85 9.09
CA LYS A 163 -10.49 0.23 7.73
C LYS A 163 -11.80 -0.42 7.30
N GLY A 164 -12.65 -0.89 8.22
CA GLY A 164 -13.97 -1.44 7.88
C GLY A 164 -14.03 -2.87 7.38
N ASN A 165 -12.90 -3.57 7.32
CA ASN A 165 -12.84 -5.01 7.04
C ASN A 165 -12.17 -5.75 8.22
N THR A 166 -12.36 -7.06 8.30
CA THR A 166 -11.75 -7.95 9.29
C THR A 166 -10.55 -8.69 8.70
N PHE A 167 -9.72 -9.29 9.55
CA PHE A 167 -8.68 -10.19 9.07
C PHE A 167 -9.30 -11.41 8.35
N ASN A 168 -10.47 -11.85 8.81
CA ASN A 168 -11.20 -12.94 8.18
C ASN A 168 -11.66 -12.59 6.75
N ASP A 169 -12.13 -11.36 6.52
CA ASP A 169 -12.52 -10.91 5.18
C ASP A 169 -11.32 -10.93 4.22
N PHE A 170 -10.14 -10.50 4.69
CA PHE A 170 -8.90 -10.61 3.93
C PHE A 170 -8.54 -12.06 3.61
N ARG A 171 -8.63 -12.99 4.57
CA ARG A 171 -8.33 -14.42 4.33
C ARG A 171 -9.23 -15.00 3.26
N ASN A 172 -10.54 -14.77 3.36
CA ASN A 172 -11.51 -15.21 2.36
C ASN A 172 -11.19 -14.64 0.97
N ALA A 173 -10.90 -13.34 0.89
CA ALA A 173 -10.52 -12.68 -0.35
C ALA A 173 -9.20 -13.26 -0.93
N ALA A 174 -8.22 -13.56 -0.08
CA ALA A 174 -6.96 -14.18 -0.51
C ALA A 174 -7.16 -15.60 -1.04
N GLU A 175 -8.02 -16.41 -0.41
CA GLU A 175 -8.38 -17.75 -0.87
C GLU A 175 -9.08 -17.70 -2.24
N ILE A 176 -10.05 -16.80 -2.41
CA ILE A 176 -10.72 -16.58 -3.71
C ILE A 176 -9.69 -16.13 -4.74
N THR A 177 -8.83 -15.16 -4.42
CA THR A 177 -7.78 -14.68 -5.34
C THR A 177 -6.90 -15.84 -5.83
N LYS A 178 -6.44 -16.69 -4.92
CA LYS A 178 -5.61 -17.87 -5.25
C LYS A 178 -6.38 -18.91 -6.07
N LYS A 179 -7.67 -19.14 -5.78
CA LYS A 179 -8.53 -20.05 -6.55
C LYS A 179 -8.58 -19.69 -8.04
N TYR A 180 -8.53 -18.40 -8.37
CA TYR A 180 -8.51 -17.90 -9.75
C TYR A 180 -7.10 -17.72 -10.33
N GLY A 181 -6.07 -18.30 -9.70
CA GLY A 181 -4.70 -18.30 -10.21
C GLY A 181 -3.97 -16.96 -10.09
N ALA A 182 -4.53 -16.00 -9.35
CA ALA A 182 -3.92 -14.70 -9.12
C ALA A 182 -2.98 -14.70 -7.90
N GLY A 183 -2.02 -13.78 -7.88
CA GLY A 183 -1.17 -13.56 -6.71
C GLY A 183 -1.82 -12.60 -5.70
N VAL A 184 -1.48 -12.76 -4.42
CA VAL A 184 -1.92 -11.87 -3.35
C VAL A 184 -0.77 -10.96 -2.91
N LYS A 185 -0.96 -9.64 -3.03
CA LYS A 185 -0.06 -8.65 -2.42
C LYS A 185 -0.73 -8.04 -1.19
N THR A 186 -0.12 -8.19 -0.03
CA THR A 186 -0.67 -7.68 1.23
C THR A 186 -0.03 -6.36 1.61
N TYR A 187 -0.86 -5.36 1.85
CA TYR A 187 -0.43 -4.07 2.41
C TYR A 187 -0.67 -4.06 3.91
N LEU A 188 0.41 -3.83 4.66
CA LEU A 188 0.40 -3.61 6.10
C LEU A 188 0.77 -2.16 6.40
N MET A 189 0.29 -1.62 7.51
CA MET A 189 0.48 -0.23 7.93
C MET A 189 1.23 -0.18 9.26
N MET A 190 2.46 0.31 9.23
CA MET A 190 3.27 0.48 10.43
C MET A 190 2.89 1.78 11.13
N LYS A 191 2.67 1.66 12.45
CA LYS A 191 2.41 2.77 13.38
C LYS A 191 1.25 3.68 12.95
N PRO A 192 0.02 3.16 12.84
CA PRO A 192 -1.17 4.01 12.79
C PRO A 192 -1.34 4.82 14.09
N LEU A 193 -2.40 5.63 14.16
CA LEU A 193 -2.72 6.40 15.38
C LEU A 193 -2.82 5.51 16.61
N PHE A 194 -2.54 6.09 17.78
CA PHE A 194 -2.76 5.51 19.11
C PHE A 194 -1.86 4.33 19.52
N LEU A 195 -0.93 3.90 18.68
CA LEU A 195 0.08 2.91 19.05
C LEU A 195 1.36 3.60 19.52
N SER A 196 1.89 3.14 20.65
CA SER A 196 3.30 3.38 21.00
C SER A 196 4.23 2.80 19.94
N GLU A 197 5.50 3.22 19.95
CA GLU A 197 6.52 2.68 19.04
C GLU A 197 6.69 1.17 19.23
N LYS A 198 6.70 0.72 20.48
CA LYS A 198 6.84 -0.70 20.79
C LYS A 198 5.64 -1.52 20.31
N GLU A 199 4.42 -1.06 20.58
CA GLU A 199 3.20 -1.73 20.09
C GLU A 199 3.17 -1.78 18.56
N ALA A 200 3.61 -0.72 17.88
CA ALA A 200 3.66 -0.69 16.42
C ALA A 200 4.67 -1.69 15.83
N ILE A 201 5.82 -1.89 16.48
CA ILE A 201 6.78 -2.93 16.09
C ILE A 201 6.16 -4.31 16.32
N GLU A 202 5.64 -4.58 17.52
CA GLU A 202 5.07 -5.87 17.87
C GLU A 202 3.89 -6.26 16.98
N ASP A 203 2.97 -5.31 16.72
CA ASP A 203 1.83 -5.51 15.82
C ASP A 203 2.29 -5.79 14.38
N MET A 204 3.29 -5.07 13.89
CA MET A 204 3.79 -5.27 12.53
C MET A 204 4.48 -6.63 12.38
N LYS A 205 5.37 -7.01 13.31
CA LYS A 205 6.03 -8.33 13.28
C LYS A 205 5.00 -9.46 13.29
N LYS A 206 4.00 -9.35 14.17
CA LYS A 206 2.89 -10.30 14.24
C LYS A 206 2.07 -10.33 12.94
N SER A 207 1.72 -9.17 12.40
CA SER A 207 0.92 -9.04 11.18
C SER A 207 1.62 -9.63 9.96
N ILE A 208 2.94 -9.44 9.83
CA ILE A 208 3.75 -10.05 8.77
C ILE A 208 3.67 -11.58 8.87
N LEU A 209 3.92 -12.15 10.05
CA LEU A 209 3.91 -13.61 10.25
C LEU A 209 2.53 -14.23 10.01
N GLU A 210 1.46 -13.59 10.50
CA GLU A 210 0.10 -14.11 10.38
C GLU A 210 -0.50 -13.94 8.99
N SER A 211 -0.09 -12.91 8.23
CA SER A 211 -0.55 -12.73 6.85
C SER A 211 0.21 -13.57 5.82
N ALA A 212 1.46 -13.92 6.09
CA ALA A 212 2.33 -14.64 5.15
C ALA A 212 1.72 -15.91 4.50
N PRO A 213 0.98 -16.79 5.21
CA PRO A 213 0.34 -17.95 4.57
C PRO A 213 -0.67 -17.61 3.46
N TYR A 214 -1.20 -16.38 3.49
CA TYR A 214 -2.20 -15.89 2.55
C TYR A 214 -1.60 -15.00 1.46
N SER A 215 -0.32 -14.66 1.55
CA SER A 215 0.36 -13.68 0.69
C SER A 215 1.35 -14.33 -0.25
N ASP A 216 1.56 -13.73 -1.40
CA ASP A 216 2.72 -13.96 -2.28
C ASP A 216 3.73 -12.83 -2.17
N LEU A 217 3.26 -11.61 -1.87
CA LEU A 217 4.04 -10.40 -1.67
C LEU A 217 3.52 -9.67 -0.43
N ILE A 218 4.41 -9.06 0.36
CA ILE A 218 4.03 -8.22 1.50
C ILE A 218 4.73 -6.87 1.36
N SER A 219 3.98 -5.79 1.47
CA SER A 219 4.49 -4.42 1.54
C SER A 219 4.15 -3.83 2.91
N MET A 220 5.18 -3.54 3.70
CA MET A 220 5.07 -2.76 4.92
C MET A 220 5.11 -1.28 4.56
N ASN A 221 3.97 -0.60 4.67
CA ASN A 221 3.86 0.83 4.43
C ASN A 221 3.91 1.57 5.77
N VAL A 222 4.72 2.63 5.86
CA VAL A 222 4.89 3.37 7.11
C VAL A 222 3.95 4.57 7.13
N CYS A 223 3.20 4.74 8.22
CA CYS A 223 2.16 5.77 8.28
C CYS A 223 2.75 7.19 8.15
N THR A 224 2.23 7.94 7.18
CA THR A 224 2.61 9.33 6.91
C THR A 224 1.49 10.29 7.30
N VAL A 225 1.85 11.50 7.72
CA VAL A 225 0.92 12.55 8.12
C VAL A 225 0.36 13.24 6.87
N GLN A 226 -0.76 12.76 6.34
CA GLN A 226 -1.44 13.36 5.20
C GLN A 226 -2.32 14.54 5.62
N SER A 227 -2.44 15.57 4.78
CA SER A 227 -3.24 16.76 5.09
C SER A 227 -4.72 16.44 5.23
N LYS A 228 -5.44 17.19 6.09
CA LYS A 228 -6.89 17.03 6.33
C LYS A 228 -7.29 15.66 6.90
N THR A 229 -6.36 14.94 7.51
CA THR A 229 -6.62 13.65 8.15
C THR A 229 -6.65 13.78 9.67
N GLU A 230 -7.22 12.77 10.31
CA GLU A 230 -7.23 12.61 11.75
C GLU A 230 -5.80 12.45 12.28
N VAL A 231 -4.92 11.77 11.54
CA VAL A 231 -3.47 11.75 11.84
C VAL A 231 -2.89 13.15 11.93
N GLU A 232 -3.18 14.03 10.98
CA GLU A 232 -2.70 15.42 11.02
C GLU A 232 -3.24 16.20 12.21
N TYR A 233 -4.50 15.96 12.61
CA TYR A 233 -5.11 16.59 13.78
C TYR A 233 -4.32 16.30 15.07
N TYR A 234 -3.95 15.03 15.31
CA TYR A 234 -3.16 14.62 16.48
C TYR A 234 -1.69 15.04 16.34
N TRP A 235 -1.11 14.92 15.15
CA TRP A 235 0.27 15.35 14.89
C TRP A 235 0.49 16.85 15.17
N LYS A 236 -0.43 17.72 14.72
CA LYS A 236 -0.38 19.17 14.99
C LYS A 236 -0.43 19.51 16.49
N ARG A 237 -0.92 18.60 17.33
CA ARG A 237 -1.00 18.74 18.79
C ARG A 237 0.14 18.05 19.53
N GLY A 238 1.12 17.48 18.82
CA GLY A 238 2.21 16.71 19.42
C GLY A 238 1.75 15.36 19.99
N ALA A 239 0.53 14.91 19.68
CA ALA A 239 -0.04 13.66 20.19
C ALA A 239 0.22 12.46 19.25
N TYR A 240 0.93 12.67 18.14
CA TYR A 240 1.38 11.63 17.23
C TYR A 240 2.72 12.03 16.60
N ARG A 241 3.62 11.07 16.46
CA ARG A 241 4.78 11.16 15.57
C ARG A 241 4.83 9.94 14.63
N PRO A 242 5.28 10.11 13.38
CA PRO A 242 5.63 8.99 12.51
C PRO A 242 6.67 8.07 13.16
N ALA A 243 6.79 6.84 12.62
CA ALA A 243 7.71 5.83 13.14
C ALA A 243 9.18 6.28 13.06
N TYR A 244 10.01 5.76 13.97
CA TYR A 244 11.45 5.82 13.78
C TYR A 244 11.84 4.93 12.59
N LEU A 245 12.82 5.36 11.79
CA LEU A 245 13.43 4.52 10.77
C LEU A 245 14.14 3.32 11.40
N TRP A 246 14.63 3.45 12.63
CA TRP A 246 15.17 2.33 13.40
C TRP A 246 14.15 1.21 13.61
N SER A 247 12.90 1.55 13.91
CA SER A 247 11.81 0.57 14.07
C SER A 247 11.48 -0.13 12.76
N VAL A 248 11.47 0.61 11.65
CA VAL A 248 11.25 0.06 10.30
C VAL A 248 12.30 -1.01 10.00
N ILE A 249 13.57 -0.68 10.23
CA ILE A 249 14.67 -1.61 9.98
C ILE A 249 14.65 -2.79 10.94
N ASP A 250 14.34 -2.56 12.22
CA ASP A 250 14.20 -3.63 13.22
C ASP A 250 13.14 -4.67 12.80
N VAL A 251 11.99 -4.23 12.29
CA VAL A 251 10.96 -5.13 11.77
C VAL A 251 11.49 -5.93 10.57
N LEU A 252 12.09 -5.27 9.58
CA LEU A 252 12.58 -5.93 8.36
C LEU A 252 13.70 -6.95 8.65
N LEU A 253 14.60 -6.65 9.59
CA LEU A 253 15.68 -7.55 9.98
C LEU A 253 15.21 -8.68 10.90
N ASN A 254 14.32 -8.39 11.84
CA ASN A 254 13.94 -9.33 12.89
C ASN A 254 12.56 -9.97 12.67
N THR A 255 12.11 -10.10 11.42
CA THR A 255 10.90 -10.85 11.06
C THR A 255 11.10 -11.59 9.74
N ASP A 256 11.44 -12.86 9.85
CA ASP A 256 11.49 -13.78 8.71
C ASP A 256 10.20 -14.58 8.63
N CYS A 257 9.49 -14.44 7.50
CA CYS A 257 8.26 -15.16 7.21
C CYS A 257 8.38 -16.02 5.94
N GLY A 258 9.59 -16.16 5.38
CA GLY A 258 9.82 -16.84 4.10
C GLY A 258 9.40 -16.05 2.85
N ILE A 259 8.81 -14.86 3.03
CA ILE A 259 8.44 -13.93 1.95
C ILE A 259 9.30 -12.66 2.08
N HIS A 260 9.81 -12.15 0.95
CA HIS A 260 10.49 -10.86 0.92
C HIS A 260 9.49 -9.73 1.21
N VAL A 261 9.57 -9.17 2.40
CA VAL A 261 8.76 -8.01 2.81
C VAL A 261 9.41 -6.75 2.25
N THR A 262 8.70 -6.00 1.41
CA THR A 262 9.17 -4.70 0.90
C THR A 262 8.68 -3.56 1.79
N CYS A 263 9.39 -2.43 1.74
CA CYS A 263 8.97 -1.19 2.37
C CYS A 263 9.39 0.01 1.51
N ASP A 264 8.44 0.88 1.21
CA ASP A 264 8.70 2.21 0.65
C ASP A 264 8.42 3.25 1.75
N PRO A 265 9.46 3.82 2.38
CA PRO A 265 9.30 4.79 3.46
C PRO A 265 8.91 6.15 2.87
N VAL A 266 7.67 6.28 2.37
CA VAL A 266 7.14 7.51 1.78
C VAL A 266 7.36 8.70 2.74
N GLY A 267 8.01 9.76 2.24
CA GLY A 267 8.37 10.92 3.07
C GLY A 267 9.46 10.64 4.11
N GLY A 268 10.24 9.57 3.93
CA GLY A 268 11.35 9.19 4.80
C GLY A 268 12.34 10.33 5.03
N GLY A 269 12.75 10.50 6.29
CA GLY A 269 13.60 11.60 6.75
C GLY A 269 12.93 12.97 6.77
N LYS A 270 11.61 13.05 6.50
CA LYS A 270 10.83 14.28 6.63
C LYS A 270 9.98 14.25 7.87
N LYS A 271 9.69 15.43 8.43
CA LYS A 271 8.87 15.60 9.65
C LYS A 271 7.48 14.91 9.60
N ARG A 272 6.91 14.78 8.40
CA ARG A 272 5.58 14.17 8.15
C ARG A 272 5.65 12.68 7.78
N GLY A 273 6.84 12.13 7.51
CA GLY A 273 7.05 10.70 7.25
C GLY A 273 7.95 10.08 8.31
N PRO A 274 8.36 8.81 8.16
CA PRO A 274 9.23 8.14 9.13
C PRO A 274 10.59 8.83 9.19
N HIS A 275 11.07 9.13 10.39
CA HIS A 275 12.32 9.88 10.60
C HIS A 275 12.91 9.62 11.98
N ASN A 276 14.22 9.86 12.11
CA ASN A 276 14.92 9.88 13.40
C ASN A 276 15.30 11.33 13.73
N CYS A 277 16.59 11.62 13.90
CA CYS A 277 17.08 12.97 14.21
C CYS A 277 17.48 13.79 12.96
N GLY A 278 17.26 13.28 11.75
CA GLY A 278 17.64 13.93 10.50
C GLY A 278 19.08 13.67 10.02
N ALA A 279 20.00 13.34 10.93
CA ALA A 279 21.41 13.12 10.57
C ALA A 279 21.66 11.75 9.92
N CYS A 280 20.97 10.70 10.37
CA CYS A 280 21.09 9.35 9.81
C CYS A 280 20.01 9.03 8.77
N ASP A 281 19.01 9.90 8.61
CA ASP A 281 17.76 9.53 7.94
C ASP A 281 17.95 9.23 6.45
N TYR A 282 18.82 9.98 5.77
CA TYR A 282 19.09 9.76 4.35
C TYR A 282 19.67 8.35 4.11
N ASP A 283 20.73 7.99 4.83
CA ASP A 283 21.42 6.71 4.66
C ASP A 283 20.50 5.53 5.02
N LEU A 284 19.67 5.69 6.06
CA LEU A 284 18.72 4.64 6.46
C LEU A 284 17.58 4.48 5.44
N VAL A 285 17.08 5.57 4.87
CA VAL A 285 16.07 5.52 3.80
C VAL A 285 16.65 4.86 2.55
N ASP A 286 17.89 5.19 2.17
CA ASP A 286 18.60 4.53 1.08
C ASP A 286 18.75 3.02 1.33
N ALA A 287 19.17 2.63 2.54
CA ALA A 287 19.29 1.23 2.93
C ALA A 287 17.97 0.46 2.86
N ILE A 288 16.86 1.06 3.30
CA ILE A 288 15.52 0.46 3.20
C ILE A 288 15.12 0.29 1.73
N ASN A 289 15.33 1.31 0.88
CA ASN A 289 15.01 1.25 -0.54
C ASN A 289 15.85 0.19 -1.27
N ASN A 290 17.15 0.12 -0.96
CA ASN A 290 18.04 -0.89 -1.51
C ASN A 290 17.58 -2.30 -1.12
N TYR A 291 17.30 -2.53 0.17
CA TYR A 291 16.76 -3.80 0.65
C TYR A 291 15.45 -4.18 -0.07
N SER A 292 14.51 -3.24 -0.19
CA SER A 292 13.22 -3.50 -0.85
C SER A 292 13.39 -3.98 -2.30
N LEU A 293 14.34 -3.42 -3.04
CA LEU A 293 14.58 -3.78 -4.45
C LEU A 293 15.48 -5.03 -4.59
N ASN A 294 16.57 -5.10 -3.84
CA ASN A 294 17.66 -6.06 -4.03
C ASN A 294 17.61 -7.26 -3.09
N ALA A 295 16.80 -7.19 -2.02
CA ALA A 295 16.79 -8.14 -0.91
C ALA A 295 18.15 -8.24 -0.17
N ASP A 296 18.94 -7.16 -0.18
CA ASP A 296 20.24 -7.10 0.50
C ASP A 296 20.08 -6.85 2.01
N ARG A 297 20.00 -7.95 2.77
CA ARG A 297 19.86 -7.91 4.23
C ARG A 297 21.14 -7.46 4.93
N GLU A 298 22.31 -7.75 4.37
CA GLU A 298 23.59 -7.38 4.98
C GLU A 298 23.84 -5.87 4.86
N TYR A 299 23.50 -5.27 3.71
CA TYR A 299 23.55 -3.82 3.54
C TYR A 299 22.61 -3.12 4.53
N LEU A 300 21.38 -3.61 4.68
CA LEU A 300 20.42 -3.07 5.65
C LEU A 300 20.93 -3.20 7.10
N LYS A 301 21.52 -4.36 7.45
CA LYS A 301 22.07 -4.63 8.78
C LYS A 301 23.27 -3.74 9.09
N ALA A 302 24.19 -3.53 8.14
CA ALA A 302 25.33 -2.64 8.32
C ALA A 302 24.87 -1.21 8.68
N HIS A 303 23.83 -0.71 8.01
CA HIS A 303 23.24 0.61 8.31
C HIS A 303 22.49 0.62 9.64
N PHE A 304 21.85 -0.49 10.00
CA PHE A 304 21.24 -0.63 11.31
C PHE A 304 22.27 -0.52 12.43
N GLU A 305 23.49 -1.06 12.25
CA GLU A 305 24.57 -1.10 13.23
C GLU A 305 25.31 0.24 13.40
N THR A 306 25.14 1.19 12.48
CA THR A 306 25.76 2.53 12.55
C THR A 306 25.45 3.27 13.86
N ASP A 307 26.47 3.93 14.40
CA ASP A 307 26.34 4.74 15.62
C ASP A 307 25.66 6.08 15.34
N CYS A 308 24.51 6.28 15.98
CA CYS A 308 23.83 7.57 16.03
C CYS A 308 23.23 7.80 17.41
N LYS A 309 23.36 9.04 17.93
CA LYS A 309 22.84 9.40 19.27
C LYS A 309 21.34 9.13 19.41
N CYS A 310 20.56 9.32 18.34
CA CYS A 310 19.12 9.07 18.35
C CYS A 310 18.73 7.59 18.49
N LYS A 311 19.67 6.66 18.29
CA LYS A 311 19.41 5.23 18.51
C LYS A 311 19.26 4.91 19.99
N ASN A 312 19.96 5.63 20.87
CA ASN A 312 19.78 5.50 22.32
C ASN A 312 18.44 6.09 22.78
N GLU A 313 18.01 7.21 22.18
CA GLU A 313 16.68 7.76 22.40
C GLU A 313 15.60 6.77 21.97
N TRP A 314 15.72 6.20 20.77
CA TRP A 314 14.81 5.17 20.27
C TRP A 314 14.69 3.98 21.24
N LYS A 315 15.82 3.43 21.71
CA LYS A 315 15.82 2.35 22.72
C LYS A 315 15.11 2.77 24.01
N PHE A 316 15.40 3.97 24.51
CA PHE A 316 14.75 4.51 25.70
C PHE A 316 13.24 4.64 25.51
N ILE A 317 12.77 5.11 24.34
CA ILE A 317 11.35 5.18 23.99
C ILE A 317 10.72 3.79 23.99
N LEU A 318 11.34 2.79 23.36
CA LEU A 318 10.82 1.42 23.38
C LEU A 318 10.67 0.85 24.80
N GLU A 319 11.59 1.20 25.69
CA GLU A 319 11.58 0.74 27.08
C GLU A 319 10.55 1.48 27.95
N ASN A 320 10.31 2.77 27.71
CA ASN A 320 9.63 3.66 28.65
C ASN A 320 8.31 4.26 28.14
N GLU A 321 8.07 4.33 26.82
CA GLU A 321 6.80 4.82 26.28
C GLU A 321 5.67 3.88 26.68
N ARG A 322 4.57 4.44 27.17
CA ARG A 322 3.36 3.71 27.54
C ARG A 322 2.15 4.44 26.97
N PRO A 323 1.13 3.71 26.49
CA PRO A 323 -0.16 4.32 26.18
C PRO A 323 -0.83 4.73 27.49
N TYR A 324 -0.64 5.98 27.91
CA TYR A 324 -1.32 6.50 29.09
C TYR A 324 -2.79 6.78 28.74
N GLY A 325 -3.65 5.78 28.96
CA GLY A 325 -5.08 6.00 29.10
C GLY A 325 -5.38 6.48 30.53
N MET A 326 -5.93 7.67 30.70
CA MET A 326 -6.53 8.08 31.97
C MET A 326 -7.97 8.58 31.74
N PRO A 327 -8.92 8.40 32.67
CA PRO A 327 -9.05 7.38 33.71
C PRO A 327 -10.28 6.46 33.47
N LEU A 328 -10.35 5.31 34.16
CA LEU A 328 -11.46 4.35 34.07
C LEU A 328 -12.67 4.71 34.94
N THR A 329 -12.61 5.78 35.73
CA THR A 329 -13.78 6.48 36.30
C THR A 329 -13.44 7.95 36.49
N SER A 330 -14.48 8.78 36.62
CA SER A 330 -14.40 10.16 37.12
C SER A 330 -13.91 10.22 38.56
#